data_AF-A0A1S2LJI9-F1
#
_entry.id   AF-A0A1S2LJI9-F1
#
_cell.length_a   1.000
_cell.length_b   1.000
_cell.length_c   1.000
_cell.angle_alpha   90.00
_cell.angle_beta   90.00
_cell.angle_gamma   90.00
#
_symmetry.space_group_name_H-M   'P 1'
#
loop_
_entity.id
_entity.type
_entity.pdbx_description
1 polymer ?
#
loop_
_entity_poly.entity_id
_entity_poly.type
_entity_poly.pdbx_seq_one_letter_code
_entity_poly.pdbx_strand_id
1 'polypeptide(L)'
;MEKNKFYQKKWFAWVCLILLAPVGIFLMWRYKHHSVPLRSIASVIFGLIFLVAIFSDDTNEVSQNESDQEVVETTGEVNEPIEENETTEVEEDHTEILEFNGEMSLETADSNVTVNINSNVPDGGIFEVTVVNGNFDVVSEFLEIKGGSIKHTFDISDWPVGYISGIASLRFNYEENPQPEHIKAIYGETGEKMTGELVQENHLDGYNGVISIDTVPYPDETTVLAKQSELFDEAINEMISLGEGIIKSIKPMTGDDWKIVDVVISDAWYHSQEYEKERFAEQVGNAIENIVLNSGKATGTVSVYFKDEYGKEVATPKILGGYNIKR
;
A
#
# COMPACT_ATOMS: atom_id res chain seq x y z
N MET A 1 2.55 -35.92 38.81
CA MET A 1 2.83 -34.63 38.14
C MET A 1 3.12 -34.92 36.68
N GLU A 2 2.21 -34.54 35.78
CA GLU A 2 2.49 -34.66 34.34
C GLU A 2 3.59 -33.65 33.95
N LYS A 3 4.67 -34.15 33.34
CA LYS A 3 5.71 -33.30 32.76
C LYS A 3 5.14 -32.66 31.49
N ASN A 4 5.30 -31.33 31.37
CA ASN A 4 4.94 -30.59 30.16
C ASN A 4 5.44 -31.31 28.90
N LYS A 5 4.54 -31.52 27.94
CA LYS A 5 4.88 -32.14 26.65
C LYS A 5 5.89 -31.25 25.90
N PHE A 6 6.72 -31.84 25.04
CA PHE A 6 7.85 -31.13 24.44
C PHE A 6 7.44 -29.85 23.68
N TYR A 7 6.27 -29.86 23.03
CA TYR A 7 5.72 -28.72 22.29
C TYR A 7 5.17 -27.58 23.17
N GLN A 8 5.10 -27.79 24.49
CA GLN A 8 4.70 -26.78 25.47
C GLN A 8 5.92 -26.11 26.12
N LYS A 9 7.15 -26.46 25.68
CA LYS A 9 8.38 -25.89 26.22
C LYS A 9 8.72 -24.59 25.48
N LYS A 10 9.14 -23.58 26.23
CA LYS A 10 9.50 -22.25 25.71
C LYS A 10 10.50 -22.30 24.55
N TRP A 11 11.51 -23.18 24.63
CA TRP A 11 12.53 -23.32 23.58
C TRP A 11 11.94 -23.85 22.27
N PHE A 12 10.93 -24.71 22.33
CA PHE A 12 10.30 -25.29 21.15
C PHE A 12 9.48 -24.25 20.39
N ALA A 13 8.79 -23.36 21.11
CA ALA A 13 8.08 -22.24 20.49
C ALA A 13 9.03 -21.28 19.75
N TRP A 14 10.23 -21.03 20.29
CA TRP A 14 11.27 -20.25 19.61
C TRP A 14 11.82 -20.95 18.36
N VAL A 15 12.01 -22.27 18.42
CA VAL A 15 12.41 -23.07 17.23
C VAL A 15 11.33 -23.02 16.15
N CYS A 16 10.05 -23.17 16.52
CA CYS A 16 8.94 -23.03 15.59
C CYS A 16 8.81 -21.59 15.06
N LEU A 17 9.10 -20.56 15.86
CA LEU A 17 9.03 -19.17 15.41
C LEU A 17 10.03 -18.86 14.30
N ILE A 18 11.21 -19.50 14.32
CA ILE A 18 12.25 -19.35 13.29
C ILE A 18 11.94 -20.18 12.04
N LEU A 19 11.46 -21.43 12.21
CA LEU A 19 11.23 -22.34 11.08
C LEU A 19 9.86 -22.16 10.41
N LEU A 20 8.83 -21.81 11.19
CA LEU A 20 7.42 -21.74 10.81
C LEU A 20 6.73 -20.66 11.66
N ALA A 21 7.01 -19.39 11.36
CA ALA A 21 6.58 -18.23 12.16
C ALA A 21 5.10 -18.27 12.62
N PRO A 22 4.10 -18.64 11.78
CA PRO A 22 2.70 -18.73 12.21
C PRO A 22 2.48 -19.73 13.36
N VAL A 23 3.15 -20.88 13.29
CA VAL A 23 3.06 -21.94 14.30
C VAL A 23 3.77 -21.52 15.59
N GLY A 24 4.93 -20.87 15.48
CA GLY A 24 5.64 -20.33 16.65
C GLY A 24 4.85 -19.27 17.41
N ILE A 25 4.21 -18.34 16.67
CA ILE A 25 3.34 -17.30 17.22
C ILE A 25 2.15 -17.93 17.93
N PHE A 26 1.46 -18.87 17.26
CA PHE A 26 0.34 -19.60 17.86
C PHE A 26 0.73 -20.28 19.18
N LEU A 27 1.87 -20.97 19.21
CA LEU A 27 2.35 -21.67 20.40
C LEU A 27 2.70 -20.69 21.54
N MET A 28 3.28 -19.53 21.24
CA MET A 28 3.58 -18.49 22.23
C MET A 28 2.32 -17.97 22.92
N TRP A 29 1.25 -17.70 22.16
CA TRP A 29 -0.02 -17.23 22.72
C TRP A 29 -0.78 -18.34 23.44
N ARG A 30 -0.85 -19.54 22.86
CA ARG A 30 -1.59 -20.69 23.41
C ARG A 30 -1.08 -21.15 24.77
N TYR A 31 0.24 -21.07 25.01
CA TYR A 31 0.87 -21.49 26.26
C TYR A 31 1.38 -20.32 27.11
N LYS A 32 1.00 -19.08 26.75
CA LYS A 32 1.36 -17.85 27.46
C LYS A 32 2.86 -17.78 27.78
N HIS A 33 3.67 -18.14 26.79
CA HIS A 33 5.12 -18.11 26.95
C HIS A 33 5.57 -16.65 27.04
N HIS A 34 6.05 -16.26 28.22
CA HIS A 34 6.49 -14.90 28.55
C HIS A 34 5.37 -13.85 28.70
N SER A 35 5.76 -12.63 29.04
CA SER A 35 4.85 -11.50 29.26
C SER A 35 4.10 -11.15 27.97
N VAL A 36 2.91 -10.56 28.12
CA VAL A 36 2.08 -10.14 26.98
C VAL A 36 2.85 -9.19 26.03
N PRO A 37 3.63 -8.20 26.53
CA PRO A 37 4.41 -7.32 25.65
C PRO A 37 5.43 -8.06 24.80
N LEU A 38 6.16 -9.03 25.38
CA LEU A 38 7.16 -9.79 24.63
C LEU A 38 6.52 -10.66 23.54
N ARG A 39 5.33 -11.22 23.81
CA ARG A 39 4.57 -12.00 22.82
C ARG A 39 4.02 -11.13 21.70
N SER A 40 3.53 -9.94 22.01
CA SER A 40 3.07 -8.97 21.00
C SER A 40 4.22 -8.55 20.08
N ILE A 41 5.35 -8.14 20.65
CA ILE A 41 6.55 -7.72 19.89
C ILE A 41 7.04 -8.85 18.98
N ALA A 42 7.18 -10.07 19.50
CA ALA A 42 7.61 -11.20 18.70
C ALA A 42 6.60 -11.57 17.59
N SER A 43 5.30 -11.40 17.83
CA SER A 43 4.27 -11.70 16.82
C SER A 43 4.27 -10.67 15.68
N VAL A 44 4.47 -9.40 16.00
CA VAL A 44 4.55 -8.32 15.00
C VAL A 44 5.82 -8.49 14.15
N ILE A 45 6.98 -8.69 14.78
CA ILE A 45 8.26 -8.80 14.06
C ILE A 45 8.27 -10.04 13.15
N PHE A 46 8.00 -11.23 13.69
CA PHE A 46 8.04 -12.45 12.88
C PHE A 46 6.84 -12.58 11.94
N GLY A 47 5.72 -11.92 12.25
CA GLY A 47 4.59 -11.77 11.33
C GLY A 47 4.97 -10.93 10.11
N LEU A 48 5.60 -9.76 10.32
CA LEU A 48 6.07 -8.90 9.22
C LEU A 48 7.16 -9.59 8.38
N ILE A 49 8.14 -10.25 9.02
CA ILE A 49 9.17 -11.02 8.31
C ILE A 49 8.54 -12.13 7.46
N PHE A 50 7.52 -12.82 7.98
CA PHE A 50 6.82 -13.87 7.24
C PHE A 50 5.99 -13.30 6.08
N LEU A 51 5.36 -12.14 6.25
CA LEU A 51 4.64 -11.45 5.17
C LEU A 51 5.62 -11.02 4.07
N VAL A 52 6.74 -10.38 4.42
CA VAL A 52 7.79 -10.04 3.43
C VAL A 52 8.30 -11.30 2.72
N ALA A 53 8.56 -12.39 3.43
CA ALA A 53 9.01 -13.64 2.81
C ALA A 53 7.99 -14.30 1.86
N ILE A 54 6.69 -14.00 2.00
CA ILE A 54 5.62 -14.50 1.11
C ILE A 54 5.32 -13.52 -0.02
N PHE A 55 5.49 -12.22 0.21
CA PHE A 55 5.15 -11.15 -0.73
C PHE A 55 6.36 -10.52 -1.44
N SER A 56 7.59 -10.93 -1.12
CA SER A 56 8.78 -10.60 -1.89
C SER A 56 8.88 -11.48 -3.11
N ASP A 57 8.24 -11.07 -4.21
CA ASP A 57 8.62 -11.47 -5.56
C ASP A 57 9.84 -10.63 -6.00
N ASP A 58 10.90 -11.32 -6.42
CA ASP A 58 12.09 -10.71 -7.01
C ASP A 58 11.73 -10.13 -8.40
N THR A 59 11.50 -8.81 -8.48
CA THR A 59 11.60 -8.07 -9.75
C THR A 59 12.91 -7.32 -9.80
N ASN A 60 13.94 -8.01 -10.29
CA ASN A 60 15.19 -7.40 -10.77
C ASN A 60 15.48 -7.93 -12.18
N GLU A 61 14.78 -7.39 -13.19
CA GLU A 61 15.26 -7.49 -14.57
C GLU A 61 16.25 -6.35 -14.84
N VAL A 62 17.54 -6.69 -14.83
CA VAL A 62 18.58 -5.86 -15.44
C VAL A 62 18.67 -6.26 -16.91
N SER A 63 18.10 -5.43 -17.78
CA SER A 63 18.33 -5.48 -19.22
C SER A 63 19.76 -5.01 -19.53
N GLN A 64 20.59 -5.90 -20.07
CA GLN A 64 21.79 -5.56 -20.83
C GLN A 64 21.59 -5.96 -22.28
N ASN A 65 21.54 -4.96 -23.14
CA ASN A 65 21.67 -5.08 -24.59
C ASN A 65 23.12 -5.43 -24.95
N GLU A 66 23.32 -6.50 -25.71
CA GLU A 66 24.43 -6.59 -26.67
C GLU A 66 23.86 -7.06 -28.02
N SER A 67 23.93 -6.14 -29.00
CA SER A 67 23.88 -6.42 -30.44
C SER A 67 25.32 -6.48 -30.91
N ASP A 68 25.69 -7.51 -31.69
CA ASP A 68 26.17 -7.29 -33.07
C ASP A 68 26.51 -8.60 -33.82
N GLN A 69 25.90 -8.67 -35.02
CA GLN A 69 26.35 -9.27 -36.30
C GLN A 69 26.59 -10.80 -36.38
N GLU A 70 26.37 -11.51 -37.48
CA GLU A 70 26.25 -11.24 -38.92
C GLU A 70 25.46 -12.47 -39.49
N VAL A 71 24.72 -12.42 -40.60
CA VAL A 71 25.21 -12.72 -41.95
C VAL A 71 24.12 -12.37 -42.96
N VAL A 72 24.57 -11.64 -43.99
CA VAL A 72 23.91 -11.28 -45.25
C VAL A 72 23.75 -12.51 -46.14
N GLU A 73 22.60 -12.68 -46.82
CA GLU A 73 22.61 -13.10 -48.23
C GLU A 73 21.31 -12.75 -48.97
N THR A 74 21.48 -12.47 -50.26
CA THR A 74 20.66 -11.64 -51.14
C THR A 74 19.82 -12.47 -52.11
N THR A 75 18.56 -12.07 -52.27
CA THR A 75 17.61 -12.13 -53.40
C THR A 75 17.87 -13.06 -54.61
N GLY A 76 16.82 -13.80 -55.00
CA GLY A 76 16.65 -14.37 -56.35
C GLY A 76 15.22 -14.88 -56.63
N GLU A 77 14.53 -14.25 -57.57
CA GLU A 77 13.14 -14.43 -58.03
C GLU A 77 12.82 -15.76 -58.78
N VAL A 78 11.56 -16.21 -58.56
CA VAL A 78 10.50 -16.65 -59.50
C VAL A 78 10.66 -17.94 -60.35
N ASN A 79 9.69 -18.85 -60.17
CA ASN A 79 8.93 -19.51 -61.24
C ASN A 79 7.60 -20.08 -60.69
N GLU A 80 6.47 -19.61 -61.24
CA GLU A 80 5.13 -20.24 -61.21
C GLU A 80 5.04 -21.34 -62.32
N PRO A 81 4.02 -22.25 -62.41
CA PRO A 81 2.58 -21.98 -62.17
C PRO A 81 1.64 -23.12 -61.62
N ILE A 82 0.45 -22.68 -61.16
CA ILE A 82 -0.93 -23.25 -61.20
C ILE A 82 -1.26 -24.58 -60.46
N GLU A 83 -2.18 -24.52 -59.47
CA GLU A 83 -3.50 -25.19 -59.54
C GLU A 83 -4.51 -24.63 -58.53
N GLU A 84 -5.74 -24.49 -59.02
CA GLU A 84 -6.95 -23.88 -58.48
C GLU A 84 -7.67 -24.81 -57.48
N ASN A 85 -8.20 -24.28 -56.36
CA ASN A 85 -9.42 -24.81 -55.72
C ASN A 85 -9.99 -23.85 -54.66
N GLU A 86 -11.17 -23.32 -55.01
CA GLU A 86 -12.36 -22.99 -54.20
C GLU A 86 -12.24 -22.70 -52.70
N THR A 87 -12.58 -21.44 -52.39
CA THR A 87 -13.63 -21.01 -51.43
C THR A 87 -13.51 -21.45 -49.96
N THR A 88 -13.13 -20.51 -49.10
CA THR A 88 -13.97 -20.10 -47.96
C THR A 88 -13.59 -18.66 -47.62
N GLU A 89 -14.46 -17.70 -47.96
CA GLU A 89 -14.43 -16.38 -47.33
C GLU A 89 -14.73 -16.59 -45.85
N VAL A 90 -13.69 -16.55 -45.02
CA VAL A 90 -13.85 -16.23 -43.61
C VAL A 90 -14.17 -14.75 -43.61
N GLU A 91 -15.43 -14.39 -43.35
CA GLU A 91 -15.76 -13.04 -42.89
C GLU A 91 -14.82 -12.75 -41.72
N GLU A 92 -13.82 -11.89 -41.95
CA GLU A 92 -13.12 -11.22 -40.88
C GLU A 92 -14.20 -10.42 -40.15
N ASP A 93 -14.64 -10.96 -39.01
CA ASP A 93 -15.36 -10.22 -37.99
C ASP A 93 -14.47 -9.02 -37.66
N HIS A 94 -14.79 -7.88 -38.25
CA HIS A 94 -14.30 -6.59 -37.80
C HIS A 94 -14.91 -6.36 -36.41
N THR A 95 -14.41 -7.11 -35.42
CA THR A 95 -14.61 -6.83 -34.00
C THR A 95 -14.06 -5.43 -33.80
N GLU A 96 -14.98 -4.45 -33.77
CA GLU A 96 -14.64 -3.10 -33.33
C GLU A 96 -14.15 -3.23 -31.88
N ILE A 97 -12.84 -3.19 -31.73
CA ILE A 97 -12.17 -3.09 -30.44
C ILE A 97 -12.52 -1.72 -29.87
N LEU A 98 -13.08 -1.69 -28.66
CA LEU A 98 -13.55 -0.45 -28.05
C LEU A 98 -12.66 -0.05 -26.90
N GLU A 99 -12.01 1.09 -27.10
CA GLU A 99 -11.19 1.73 -26.08
C GLU A 99 -12.08 2.28 -24.95
N PHE A 100 -11.93 1.76 -23.75
CA PHE A 100 -12.60 2.23 -22.54
C PHE A 100 -11.93 3.50 -22.02
N ASN A 101 -12.74 4.54 -21.87
CA ASN A 101 -12.30 5.84 -21.37
C ASN A 101 -13.26 6.33 -20.28
N GLY A 102 -12.70 6.99 -19.27
CA GLY A 102 -13.50 7.68 -18.28
C GLY A 102 -12.66 8.45 -17.27
N GLU A 103 -13.35 9.28 -16.51
CA GLU A 103 -12.80 10.11 -15.45
C GLU A 103 -13.74 10.05 -14.25
N MET A 104 -13.17 10.19 -13.05
CA MET A 104 -13.90 10.22 -11.80
C MET A 104 -13.42 11.39 -10.96
N SER A 105 -14.34 12.07 -10.29
CA SER A 105 -14.05 13.05 -9.26
C SER A 105 -14.86 12.78 -7.99
N LEU A 106 -14.29 13.18 -6.85
CA LEU A 106 -14.95 13.16 -5.55
C LEU A 106 -15.08 14.60 -5.04
N GLU A 107 -16.29 14.95 -4.61
CA GLU A 107 -16.58 16.21 -3.95
C GLU A 107 -17.05 15.91 -2.52
N THR A 108 -16.26 16.34 -1.54
CA THR A 108 -16.58 16.20 -0.12
C THR A 108 -17.34 17.44 0.36
N ALA A 109 -18.44 17.21 1.09
CA ALA A 109 -19.20 18.28 1.73
C ALA A 109 -19.91 17.74 2.97
N ASP A 110 -19.68 18.39 4.10
CA ASP A 110 -20.26 18.04 5.41
C ASP A 110 -19.98 16.57 5.79
N SER A 111 -21.00 15.71 5.66
CA SER A 111 -21.00 14.28 5.99
C SER A 111 -21.14 13.37 4.77
N ASN A 112 -20.98 13.93 3.57
CA ASN A 112 -21.21 13.21 2.34
C ASN A 112 -20.01 13.31 1.40
N VAL A 113 -19.94 12.34 0.50
CA VAL A 113 -19.07 12.37 -0.68
C VAL A 113 -19.92 12.18 -1.92
N THR A 114 -19.81 13.12 -2.86
CA THR A 114 -20.44 13.01 -4.17
C THR A 114 -19.41 12.52 -5.17
N VAL A 115 -19.70 11.37 -5.76
CA VAL A 115 -18.97 10.78 -6.87
C VAL A 115 -19.55 11.29 -8.17
N ASN A 116 -18.70 11.85 -9.04
CA ASN A 116 -19.05 12.14 -10.43
C ASN A 116 -18.16 11.28 -11.33
N ILE A 117 -18.76 10.54 -12.27
CA ILE A 117 -18.05 9.74 -13.27
C ILE A 117 -18.53 10.17 -14.64
N ASN A 118 -17.61 10.41 -15.56
CA ASN A 118 -17.90 10.53 -16.99
C ASN A 118 -17.19 9.39 -17.72
N SER A 119 -17.85 8.77 -18.68
CA SER A 119 -17.26 7.67 -19.44
C SER A 119 -17.91 7.54 -20.81
N ASN A 120 -17.19 6.93 -21.74
CA ASN A 120 -17.72 6.57 -23.06
C ASN A 120 -18.58 5.29 -23.05
N VAL A 121 -18.79 4.67 -21.89
CA VAL A 121 -19.66 3.49 -21.75
C VAL A 121 -21.10 3.85 -22.14
N PRO A 122 -21.76 3.05 -23.00
CA PRO A 122 -23.15 3.26 -23.38
C PRO A 122 -24.12 3.19 -22.20
N ASP A 123 -25.26 3.86 -22.35
CA ASP A 123 -26.35 3.85 -21.36
C ASP A 123 -26.71 2.41 -20.95
N GLY A 124 -26.90 2.21 -19.64
CA GLY A 124 -27.19 0.90 -19.07
C GLY A 124 -25.96 0.13 -18.57
N GLY A 125 -24.74 0.58 -18.90
CA GLY A 125 -23.52 0.03 -18.29
C GLY A 125 -23.51 0.21 -16.77
N ILE A 126 -23.12 -0.84 -16.04
CA ILE A 126 -23.16 -0.86 -14.58
C ILE A 126 -21.76 -0.73 -14.01
N PHE A 127 -21.50 0.31 -13.23
CA PHE A 127 -20.26 0.48 -12.48
C PHE A 127 -20.44 0.03 -11.04
N GLU A 128 -19.54 -0.79 -10.52
CA GLU A 128 -19.34 -0.89 -9.07
C GLU A 128 -18.53 0.32 -8.61
N VAL A 129 -19.17 1.21 -7.87
CA VAL A 129 -18.56 2.45 -7.36
C VAL A 129 -18.30 2.28 -5.88
N THR A 130 -17.03 2.31 -5.51
CA THR A 130 -16.55 2.17 -4.14
C THR A 130 -15.85 3.45 -3.69
N VAL A 131 -16.15 3.89 -2.46
CA VAL A 131 -15.35 4.87 -1.74
C VAL A 131 -14.78 4.18 -0.50
N VAL A 132 -13.52 4.48 -0.17
CA VAL A 132 -12.79 3.89 0.96
C VAL A 132 -11.94 4.96 1.67
N ASN A 133 -11.72 4.82 2.99
CA ASN A 133 -10.78 5.67 3.73
C ASN A 133 -9.54 4.91 4.22
N GLY A 134 -8.58 5.62 4.84
CA GLY A 134 -7.36 5.01 5.41
C GLY A 134 -7.58 4.01 6.55
N ASN A 135 -8.79 3.96 7.14
CA ASN A 135 -9.18 2.97 8.14
C ASN A 135 -9.88 1.75 7.53
N PHE A 136 -9.99 1.69 6.20
CA PHE A 136 -10.74 0.67 5.46
C PHE A 136 -12.24 0.68 5.77
N ASP A 137 -12.81 1.80 6.19
CA ASP A 137 -14.26 2.00 6.10
C ASP A 137 -14.63 2.11 4.61
N VAL A 138 -15.73 1.45 4.22
CA VAL A 138 -16.11 1.29 2.81
C VAL A 138 -17.60 1.53 2.62
N VAL A 139 -17.94 2.25 1.55
CA VAL A 139 -19.28 2.31 0.95
C VAL A 139 -19.16 1.90 -0.52
N SER A 140 -20.10 1.09 -1.00
CA SER A 140 -20.08 0.60 -2.39
C SER A 140 -21.49 0.37 -2.91
N GLU A 141 -21.75 0.78 -4.15
CA GLU A 141 -23.01 0.56 -4.86
C GLU A 141 -22.78 0.26 -6.35
N PHE A 142 -23.71 -0.49 -6.95
CA PHE A 142 -23.77 -0.71 -8.39
C PHE A 142 -24.65 0.35 -9.04
N LEU A 143 -24.05 1.18 -9.90
CA LEU A 143 -24.68 2.35 -10.48
C LEU A 143 -24.71 2.26 -12.01
N GLU A 144 -25.89 2.48 -12.58
CA GLU A 144 -26.11 2.50 -14.02
C GLU A 144 -25.71 3.86 -14.61
N ILE A 145 -24.84 3.86 -15.64
CA ILE A 145 -24.47 5.07 -16.39
C ILE A 145 -25.60 5.51 -17.33
N LYS A 146 -25.88 6.82 -17.34
CA LYS A 146 -26.90 7.44 -18.21
C LYS A 146 -26.40 8.73 -18.81
N GLY A 147 -26.54 8.88 -20.13
CA GLY A 147 -26.00 10.01 -20.87
C GLY A 147 -24.48 10.15 -20.72
N GLY A 148 -23.76 9.04 -20.58
CA GLY A 148 -22.30 9.04 -20.38
C GLY A 148 -21.85 9.56 -19.01
N SER A 149 -22.75 9.66 -18.02
CA SER A 149 -22.41 10.18 -16.68
C SER A 149 -23.08 9.42 -15.53
N ILE A 150 -22.42 9.39 -14.37
CA ILE A 150 -22.98 9.00 -13.08
C ILE A 150 -22.72 10.15 -12.11
N LYS A 151 -23.75 10.52 -11.34
CA LYS A 151 -23.63 11.38 -10.17
C LYS A 151 -24.34 10.72 -9.00
N HIS A 152 -23.60 10.40 -7.95
CA HIS A 152 -24.15 9.70 -6.79
C HIS A 152 -23.51 10.21 -5.50
N THR A 153 -24.28 10.22 -4.41
CA THR A 153 -23.83 10.74 -3.12
C THR A 153 -23.94 9.66 -2.07
N PHE A 154 -22.81 9.33 -1.44
CA PHE A 154 -22.76 8.44 -0.30
C PHE A 154 -22.78 9.24 1.01
N ASP A 155 -23.50 8.71 2.00
CA ASP A 155 -23.41 9.15 3.38
C ASP A 155 -22.19 8.51 4.05
N ILE A 156 -21.30 9.34 4.55
CA ILE A 156 -20.07 8.97 5.26
C ILE A 156 -19.99 9.71 6.60
N SER A 157 -21.14 10.03 7.22
CA SER A 157 -21.20 10.78 8.48
C SER A 157 -20.40 10.16 9.62
N ASP A 158 -20.30 8.84 9.62
CA ASP A 158 -19.62 8.08 10.66
C ASP A 158 -18.10 7.94 10.41
N TRP A 159 -17.61 8.43 9.27
CA TRP A 159 -16.20 8.32 8.92
C TRP A 159 -15.37 9.39 9.64
N PRO A 160 -14.15 9.04 10.09
CA PRO A 160 -13.25 10.01 10.68
C PRO A 160 -12.68 10.98 9.64
N VAL A 161 -12.22 12.13 10.14
CA VAL A 161 -11.40 13.08 9.36
C VAL A 161 -10.17 12.35 8.79
N GLY A 162 -9.93 12.51 7.49
CA GLY A 162 -8.82 11.87 6.82
C GLY A 162 -8.89 12.00 5.30
N TYR A 163 -8.16 11.14 4.59
CA TYR A 163 -8.28 11.03 3.15
C TYR A 163 -9.20 9.88 2.76
N ILE A 164 -9.94 10.09 1.69
CA ILE A 164 -10.75 9.08 1.02
C ILE A 164 -10.27 8.87 -0.41
N SER A 165 -10.45 7.66 -0.91
CA SER A 165 -10.12 7.23 -2.26
C SER A 165 -11.38 6.67 -2.92
N GLY A 166 -11.42 6.67 -4.25
CA GLY A 166 -12.57 6.21 -5.01
C GLY A 166 -12.17 5.31 -6.17
N ILE A 167 -12.99 4.30 -6.43
CA ILE A 167 -12.82 3.36 -7.53
C ILE A 167 -14.18 3.17 -8.19
N ALA A 168 -14.24 3.28 -9.51
CA ALA A 168 -15.38 2.90 -10.32
C ALA A 168 -14.96 1.79 -11.29
N SER A 169 -15.59 0.62 -11.18
CA SER A 169 -15.27 -0.55 -12.00
C SER A 169 -16.45 -0.95 -12.87
N LEU A 170 -16.30 -0.88 -14.20
CA LEU A 170 -17.17 -1.55 -15.15
C LEU A 170 -16.80 -3.03 -15.17
N ARG A 171 -17.49 -3.83 -14.33
CA ARG A 171 -17.15 -5.25 -14.11
C ARG A 171 -17.89 -6.19 -15.05
N PHE A 172 -17.17 -7.16 -15.60
CA PHE A 172 -17.73 -8.27 -16.38
C PHE A 172 -17.61 -9.62 -15.66
N ASN A 173 -16.99 -9.64 -14.47
CA ASN A 173 -16.70 -10.85 -13.70
C ASN A 173 -17.51 -10.95 -12.40
N TYR A 174 -18.73 -10.40 -12.38
CA TYR A 174 -19.60 -10.40 -11.20
C TYR A 174 -20.98 -11.00 -11.52
N GLU A 175 -21.20 -12.24 -11.09
CA GLU A 175 -22.43 -13.00 -11.43
C GLU A 175 -23.70 -12.45 -10.79
N GLU A 176 -23.60 -11.79 -9.62
CA GLU A 176 -24.78 -11.27 -8.91
C GLU A 176 -25.30 -9.96 -9.52
N ASN A 177 -24.44 -9.19 -10.18
CA ASN A 177 -24.79 -7.98 -10.94
C ASN A 177 -24.08 -8.00 -12.29
N PRO A 178 -24.47 -8.89 -13.22
CA PRO A 178 -23.82 -8.99 -14.52
C PRO A 178 -24.17 -7.76 -15.38
N GLN A 179 -23.29 -7.44 -16.33
CA GLN A 179 -23.61 -6.41 -17.32
C GLN A 179 -24.83 -6.80 -18.16
N PRO A 180 -25.67 -5.84 -18.54
CA PRO A 180 -26.77 -6.10 -19.47
C PRO A 180 -26.28 -6.65 -20.82
N GLU A 181 -27.11 -7.44 -21.48
CA GLU A 181 -26.77 -8.09 -22.76
C GLU A 181 -26.36 -7.11 -23.86
N HIS A 182 -26.94 -5.90 -23.88
CA HIS A 182 -26.52 -4.88 -24.86
C HIS A 182 -25.14 -4.30 -24.59
N ILE A 183 -24.66 -4.34 -23.35
CA ILE A 183 -23.30 -3.93 -22.97
C ILE A 183 -22.32 -5.07 -23.28
N LYS A 184 -22.70 -6.32 -23.02
CA LYS A 184 -21.90 -7.50 -23.40
C LYS A 184 -21.77 -7.68 -24.91
N ALA A 185 -22.80 -7.35 -25.69
CA ALA A 185 -22.70 -7.37 -27.15
C ALA A 185 -21.57 -6.46 -27.68
N ILE A 186 -21.28 -5.39 -26.93
CA ILE A 186 -20.29 -4.37 -27.25
C ILE A 186 -18.90 -4.80 -26.76
N TYR A 187 -18.76 -5.13 -25.49
CA TYR A 187 -17.45 -5.40 -24.87
C TYR A 187 -17.08 -6.88 -24.77
N GLY A 188 -17.98 -7.79 -25.11
CA GLY A 188 -17.83 -9.23 -24.88
C GLY A 188 -18.48 -9.71 -23.58
N GLU A 189 -18.58 -11.03 -23.41
CA GLU A 189 -19.20 -11.63 -22.21
C GLU A 189 -18.39 -11.36 -20.95
N THR A 190 -17.07 -11.30 -21.11
CA THR A 190 -16.08 -11.12 -20.04
C THR A 190 -15.33 -9.79 -20.18
N GLY A 191 -15.76 -8.93 -21.10
CA GLY A 191 -15.07 -7.68 -21.44
C GLY A 191 -13.88 -7.88 -22.39
N GLU A 192 -13.74 -9.05 -23.02
CA GLU A 192 -12.58 -9.45 -23.84
C GLU A 192 -12.33 -8.55 -25.07
N LYS A 193 -13.29 -7.72 -25.47
CA LYS A 193 -13.16 -6.74 -26.57
C LYS A 193 -12.74 -5.35 -26.11
N MET A 194 -12.63 -5.13 -24.80
CA MET A 194 -12.28 -3.84 -24.21
C MET A 194 -10.76 -3.61 -24.28
N THR A 195 -10.36 -2.38 -24.62
CA THR A 195 -8.94 -1.95 -24.60
C THR A 195 -8.79 -0.56 -23.96
N GLY A 196 -7.56 -0.08 -23.79
CA GLY A 196 -7.26 1.24 -23.23
C GLY A 196 -6.42 1.17 -21.95
N GLU A 197 -5.90 2.32 -21.52
CA GLU A 197 -5.01 2.41 -20.35
C GLU A 197 -5.72 2.12 -19.01
N LEU A 198 -7.04 2.29 -18.99
CA LEU A 198 -7.88 2.09 -17.81
C LEU A 198 -8.43 0.66 -17.71
N VAL A 199 -7.89 -0.26 -18.50
CA VAL A 199 -8.36 -1.64 -18.55
C VAL A 199 -7.48 -2.54 -17.67
N GLN A 200 -8.11 -3.45 -16.93
CA GLN A 200 -7.44 -4.42 -16.07
C GLN A 200 -7.97 -5.83 -16.34
N GLU A 201 -7.07 -6.82 -16.45
CA GLU A 201 -7.44 -8.23 -16.60
C GLU A 201 -8.33 -8.70 -15.44
N ASN A 202 -9.35 -9.48 -15.76
CA ASN A 202 -10.21 -10.14 -14.79
C ASN A 202 -9.94 -11.65 -14.75
N HIS A 203 -10.58 -12.35 -13.82
CA HIS A 203 -10.34 -13.79 -13.60
C HIS A 203 -11.11 -14.72 -14.56
N LEU A 204 -11.76 -14.17 -15.59
CA LEU A 204 -12.56 -14.90 -16.59
C LEU A 204 -11.96 -14.80 -17.99
N ASP A 205 -10.64 -14.62 -18.09
CA ASP A 205 -9.91 -14.44 -19.36
C ASP A 205 -10.43 -13.24 -20.19
N GLY A 206 -10.90 -12.19 -19.51
CA GLY A 206 -11.34 -10.93 -20.10
C GLY A 206 -10.87 -9.72 -19.30
N TYR A 207 -11.59 -8.62 -19.41
CA TYR A 207 -11.17 -7.34 -18.84
C TYR A 207 -12.29 -6.59 -18.11
N ASN A 208 -11.89 -5.73 -17.16
CA ASN A 208 -12.73 -4.74 -16.51
C ASN A 208 -12.20 -3.33 -16.81
N GLY A 209 -13.11 -2.36 -16.93
CA GLY A 209 -12.74 -0.94 -16.99
C GLY A 209 -12.64 -0.38 -15.57
N VAL A 210 -11.51 0.20 -15.19
CA VAL A 210 -11.25 0.68 -13.82
C VAL A 210 -10.81 2.14 -13.86
N ILE A 211 -11.61 3.00 -13.25
CA ILE A 211 -11.30 4.42 -13.02
C ILE A 211 -11.01 4.57 -11.53
N SER A 212 -9.90 5.19 -11.16
CA SER A 212 -9.52 5.40 -9.76
C SER A 212 -9.08 6.83 -9.51
N ILE A 213 -9.27 7.29 -8.28
CA ILE A 213 -8.78 8.57 -7.77
C ILE A 213 -7.99 8.31 -6.50
N ASP A 214 -6.77 8.85 -6.44
CA ASP A 214 -5.81 8.59 -5.37
C ASP A 214 -6.37 8.96 -4.00
N THR A 215 -6.43 10.26 -3.69
CA THR A 215 -6.93 10.73 -2.39
C THR A 215 -7.58 12.10 -2.51
N VAL A 216 -8.67 12.28 -1.77
CA VAL A 216 -9.37 13.56 -1.59
C VAL A 216 -9.55 13.79 -0.08
N PRO A 217 -9.30 15.00 0.44
CA PRO A 217 -9.44 15.27 1.86
C PRO A 217 -10.91 15.33 2.29
N TYR A 218 -11.21 14.72 3.43
CA TYR A 218 -12.52 14.71 4.06
C TYR A 218 -12.43 15.23 5.52
N PRO A 219 -13.25 16.22 5.91
CA PRO A 219 -14.24 16.93 5.09
C PRO A 219 -13.61 17.94 4.12
N ASP A 220 -12.43 18.47 4.45
CA ASP A 220 -11.70 19.44 3.66
C ASP A 220 -10.21 19.40 4.00
N GLU A 221 -9.36 19.98 3.15
CA GLU A 221 -7.91 19.96 3.31
C GLU A 221 -7.43 20.61 4.61
N THR A 222 -8.06 21.72 5.04
CA THR A 222 -7.65 22.43 6.25
C THR A 222 -7.91 21.59 7.49
N THR A 223 -9.09 20.96 7.56
CA THR A 223 -9.47 20.08 8.66
C THR A 223 -8.58 18.84 8.72
N VAL A 224 -8.27 18.23 7.58
CA VAL A 224 -7.37 17.07 7.50
C VAL A 224 -5.96 17.41 7.97
N LEU A 225 -5.39 18.53 7.50
CA LEU A 225 -4.06 18.98 7.92
C LEU A 225 -4.00 19.33 9.41
N ALA A 226 -5.06 19.94 9.96
CA ALA A 226 -5.16 20.19 11.39
C ALA A 226 -5.17 18.89 12.19
N LYS A 227 -5.95 17.89 11.75
CA LYS A 227 -6.02 16.59 12.42
C LYS A 227 -4.70 15.82 12.34
N GLN A 228 -4.00 15.86 11.20
CA GLN A 228 -2.67 15.26 11.08
C GLN A 228 -1.66 15.91 12.02
N SER A 229 -1.70 17.24 12.18
CA SER A 229 -0.81 17.91 13.13
C SER A 229 -1.11 17.53 14.57
N GLU A 230 -2.39 17.40 14.94
CA GLU A 230 -2.80 16.92 16.26
C GLU A 230 -2.29 15.50 16.53
N LEU A 231 -2.53 14.56 15.60
CA LEU A 231 -2.09 13.17 15.72
C LEU A 231 -0.56 13.05 15.78
N PHE A 232 0.15 13.90 15.04
CA PHE A 232 1.60 13.98 15.10
C PHE A 232 2.08 14.42 16.49
N ASP A 233 1.51 15.50 17.04
CA ASP A 233 1.86 15.99 18.37
C ASP A 233 1.54 14.96 19.46
N GLU A 234 0.41 14.26 19.34
CA GLU A 234 0.03 13.14 20.21
C GLU A 234 1.06 12.00 20.14
N ALA A 235 1.46 11.58 18.94
CA ALA A 235 2.42 10.50 18.76
C ALA A 235 3.81 10.85 19.34
N ILE A 236 4.28 12.09 19.17
CA ILE A 236 5.53 12.56 19.77
C ILE A 236 5.43 12.57 21.30
N ASN A 237 4.33 13.08 21.85
CA ASN A 237 4.13 13.12 23.30
C ASN A 237 3.99 11.72 23.91
N GLU A 238 3.30 10.80 23.24
CA GLU A 238 3.21 9.41 23.63
C GLU A 238 4.60 8.76 23.66
N MET A 239 5.43 9.00 22.63
CA MET A 239 6.79 8.48 22.60
C MET A 239 7.65 9.00 23.76
N ILE A 240 7.56 10.29 24.08
CA ILE A 240 8.25 10.88 25.24
C ILE A 240 7.77 10.21 26.54
N SER A 241 6.46 10.02 26.69
CA SER A 241 5.86 9.39 27.86
C SER A 241 6.29 7.92 28.01
N LEU A 242 6.25 7.14 26.93
CA LEU A 242 6.72 5.75 26.89
C LEU A 242 8.22 5.61 27.15
N GLY A 243 8.99 6.68 26.94
CA GLY A 243 10.39 6.77 27.31
C GLY A 243 10.63 6.76 28.83
N GLU A 244 9.59 6.79 29.68
CA GLU A 244 9.69 6.74 31.15
C GLU A 244 10.70 7.75 31.73
N GLY A 245 10.80 8.93 31.12
CA GLY A 245 11.72 9.99 31.51
C GLY A 245 13.16 9.84 30.98
N ILE A 246 13.46 8.78 30.22
CA ILE A 246 14.70 8.66 29.42
C ILE A 246 14.68 9.69 28.31
N ILE A 247 13.58 9.77 27.55
CA ILE A 247 13.37 10.80 26.53
C ILE A 247 12.84 12.06 27.24
N LYS A 248 13.53 13.18 27.07
CA LYS A 248 13.15 14.49 27.65
C LYS A 248 12.38 15.35 26.66
N SER A 249 12.79 15.32 25.39
CA SER A 249 12.11 16.05 24.32
C SER A 249 12.47 15.49 22.96
N ILE A 250 11.56 15.63 22.00
CA ILE A 250 11.79 15.37 20.58
C ILE A 250 11.37 16.64 19.84
N LYS A 251 12.26 17.20 19.02
CA LYS A 251 11.99 18.46 18.31
C LYS A 251 12.82 18.58 17.03
N PRO A 252 12.39 19.37 16.04
CA PRO A 252 13.24 19.70 14.91
C PRO A 252 14.48 20.45 15.39
N MET A 253 15.61 20.22 14.71
CA MET A 253 16.86 20.90 15.03
C MET A 253 16.77 22.40 14.72
N THR A 254 16.03 22.80 13.68
CA THR A 254 15.91 24.20 13.24
C THR A 254 14.48 24.56 12.88
N GLY A 255 13.93 25.58 13.53
CA GLY A 255 12.59 26.08 13.25
C GLY A 255 11.54 24.97 13.30
N ASP A 256 10.76 24.84 12.22
CA ASP A 256 9.74 23.80 12.05
C ASP A 256 10.15 22.72 11.01
N ASP A 257 11.43 22.65 10.63
CA ASP A 257 11.93 21.65 9.66
C ASP A 257 12.28 20.33 10.35
N TRP A 258 11.45 19.32 10.14
CA TRP A 258 11.57 18.00 10.74
C TRP A 258 12.52 17.04 10.00
N LYS A 259 13.23 17.47 8.96
CA LYS A 259 14.24 16.63 8.29
C LYS A 259 15.40 16.24 9.20
N ILE A 260 15.71 17.06 10.20
CA ILE A 260 16.72 16.75 11.22
C ILE A 260 16.06 16.91 12.58
N VAL A 261 16.01 15.82 13.34
CA VAL A 261 15.31 15.75 14.63
C VAL A 261 16.31 15.57 15.76
N ASP A 262 16.20 16.40 16.78
CA ASP A 262 16.92 16.27 18.04
C ASP A 262 16.06 15.54 19.07
N VAL A 263 16.58 14.44 19.59
CA VAL A 263 16.06 13.72 20.74
C VAL A 263 16.95 14.00 21.94
N VAL A 264 16.42 14.69 22.94
CA VAL A 264 17.13 14.96 24.19
C VAL A 264 16.90 13.79 25.14
N ILE A 265 17.98 13.19 25.63
CA ILE A 265 17.99 12.01 26.49
C ILE A 265 18.56 12.39 27.87
N SER A 266 17.98 11.80 28.92
CA SER A 266 18.43 11.96 30.30
C SER A 266 19.79 11.30 30.58
N ASP A 267 20.39 11.64 31.71
CA ASP A 267 21.64 11.04 32.20
C ASP A 267 21.60 9.52 32.37
N ALA A 268 20.41 8.90 32.43
CA ALA A 268 20.25 7.45 32.41
C ALA A 268 21.02 6.80 31.24
N TRP A 269 21.18 7.52 30.12
CA TRP A 269 22.01 7.10 28.99
C TRP A 269 23.41 6.66 29.43
N TYR A 270 24.09 7.43 30.27
CA TYR A 270 25.48 7.17 30.65
C TYR A 270 25.63 5.90 31.50
N HIS A 271 24.55 5.41 32.08
CA HIS A 271 24.52 4.20 32.91
C HIS A 271 24.14 2.92 32.12
N SER A 272 23.71 3.05 30.87
CA SER A 272 23.33 1.93 30.01
C SER A 272 24.54 1.30 29.29
N GLN A 273 24.43 0.00 28.99
CA GLN A 273 25.45 -0.70 28.20
C GLN A 273 25.42 -0.28 26.73
N GLU A 274 26.54 -0.43 26.03
CA GLU A 274 26.69 0.04 24.63
C GLU A 274 25.66 -0.59 23.68
N TYR A 275 25.39 -1.90 23.81
CA TYR A 275 24.36 -2.55 22.99
C TYR A 275 22.92 -2.09 23.32
N GLU A 276 22.68 -1.61 24.55
CA GLU A 276 21.36 -1.09 24.95
C GLU A 276 21.15 0.29 24.33
N LYS A 277 22.20 1.11 24.31
CA LYS A 277 22.23 2.41 23.63
C LYS A 277 21.99 2.28 22.14
N GLU A 278 22.68 1.35 21.48
CA GLU A 278 22.50 1.08 20.05
C GLU A 278 21.07 0.67 19.72
N ARG A 279 20.53 -0.33 20.42
CA ARG A 279 19.15 -0.79 20.20
C ARG A 279 18.13 0.31 20.48
N PHE A 280 18.32 1.06 21.55
CA PHE A 280 17.44 2.17 21.89
C PHE A 280 17.44 3.23 20.78
N ALA A 281 18.63 3.68 20.36
CA ALA A 281 18.77 4.70 19.33
C ALA A 281 18.17 4.24 17.99
N GLU A 282 18.39 2.98 17.62
CA GLU A 282 17.82 2.40 16.41
C GLU A 282 16.28 2.31 16.48
N GLN A 283 15.72 1.78 17.56
CA GLN A 283 14.28 1.62 17.69
C GLN A 283 13.56 2.97 17.77
N VAL A 284 14.02 3.86 18.65
CA VAL A 284 13.42 5.18 18.83
C VAL A 284 13.65 6.05 17.60
N GLY A 285 14.85 6.02 17.04
CA GLY A 285 15.19 6.78 15.84
C GLY A 285 14.31 6.41 14.65
N ASN A 286 14.19 5.11 14.35
CA ASN A 286 13.35 4.64 13.25
C ASN A 286 11.87 4.92 13.50
N ALA A 287 11.40 4.83 14.75
CA ALA A 287 10.02 5.17 15.09
C ALA A 287 9.73 6.66 14.86
N ILE A 288 10.63 7.55 15.26
CA ILE A 288 10.51 9.00 15.04
C ILE A 288 10.54 9.33 13.55
N GLU A 289 11.47 8.75 12.81
CA GLU A 289 11.55 8.91 11.35
C GLU A 289 10.20 8.56 10.69
N ASN A 290 9.63 7.39 11.04
CA ASN A 290 8.33 6.98 10.51
C ASN A 290 7.19 7.91 10.91
N ILE A 291 7.15 8.38 12.17
CA ILE A 291 6.12 9.35 12.62
C ILE A 291 6.21 10.65 11.82
N VAL A 292 7.43 11.17 11.62
CA VAL A 292 7.66 12.41 10.86
C VAL A 292 7.25 12.23 9.40
N LEU A 293 7.68 11.15 8.74
CA LEU A 293 7.35 10.90 7.33
C LEU A 293 5.86 10.68 7.12
N ASN A 294 5.22 9.85 7.96
CA ASN A 294 3.79 9.54 7.82
C ASN A 294 2.88 10.74 8.14
N SER A 295 3.38 11.73 8.90
CA SER A 295 2.65 12.97 9.18
C SER A 295 2.76 14.03 8.07
N GLY A 296 3.57 13.80 7.04
CA GLY A 296 3.84 14.80 6.00
C GLY A 296 4.70 15.99 6.46
N LYS A 297 5.20 16.01 7.70
CA LYS A 297 6.07 17.09 8.22
C LYS A 297 7.44 17.17 7.52
N ALA A 298 7.87 16.09 6.88
CA ALA A 298 9.04 16.07 6.01
C ALA A 298 8.87 15.05 4.87
N THR A 299 9.64 15.23 3.80
CA THR A 299 9.76 14.28 2.70
C THR A 299 11.22 13.85 2.51
N GLY A 300 11.43 12.65 1.97
CA GLY A 300 12.75 12.09 1.76
C GLY A 300 13.33 11.48 3.04
N THR A 301 14.58 11.81 3.37
CA THR A 301 15.28 11.24 4.53
C THR A 301 15.13 12.11 5.77
N VAL A 302 14.77 11.50 6.91
CA VAL A 302 14.75 12.16 8.22
C VAL A 302 15.92 11.63 9.05
N SER A 303 16.78 12.51 9.53
CA SER A 303 17.93 12.15 10.36
C SER A 303 17.65 12.45 11.83
N VAL A 304 17.66 11.43 12.68
CA VAL A 304 17.40 11.57 14.11
C VAL A 304 18.71 11.54 14.89
N TYR A 305 18.99 12.59 15.65
CA TYR A 305 20.18 12.76 16.47
C TYR A 305 19.80 12.67 17.95
N PHE A 306 20.61 11.98 18.74
CA PHE A 306 20.42 11.89 20.19
C PHE A 306 21.43 12.80 20.88
N LYS A 307 20.94 13.66 21.77
CA LYS A 307 21.73 14.62 22.55
C LYS A 307 21.44 14.45 24.03
N ASP A 308 22.40 14.73 24.89
CA ASP A 308 22.13 14.88 26.32
C ASP A 308 21.49 16.25 26.63
N GLU A 309 21.12 16.47 27.89
CA GLU A 309 20.48 17.71 28.36
C GLU A 309 21.38 18.96 28.20
N TYR A 310 22.69 18.78 27.97
CA TYR A 310 23.66 19.84 27.72
C TYR A 310 23.90 20.07 26.22
N GLY A 311 23.23 19.32 25.35
CA GLY A 311 23.36 19.42 23.90
C GLY A 311 24.54 18.66 23.31
N LYS A 312 25.25 17.83 24.09
CA LYS A 312 26.30 16.96 23.56
C LYS A 312 25.63 15.81 22.81
N GLU A 313 26.04 15.58 21.56
CA GLU A 313 25.57 14.41 20.81
C GLU A 313 26.08 13.11 21.45
N VAL A 314 25.16 12.20 21.75
CA VAL A 314 25.41 10.91 22.38
C VAL A 314 25.13 9.73 21.45
N ALA A 315 24.33 9.91 20.40
CA ALA A 315 24.24 8.99 19.27
C ALA A 315 23.88 9.72 17.97
N THR A 316 24.43 9.26 16.85
CA THR A 316 24.19 9.86 15.52
C THR A 316 23.90 8.79 14.47
N PRO A 317 23.03 9.06 13.49
CA PRO A 317 22.65 8.07 12.48
C PRO A 317 23.84 7.77 11.55
N LYS A 318 23.92 6.53 11.07
CA LYS A 318 24.90 6.07 10.07
C LYS A 318 24.29 6.13 8.67
N ILE A 319 25.12 6.34 7.65
CA ILE A 319 24.69 6.41 6.24
C ILE A 319 24.03 5.10 5.75
N LEU A 320 24.47 3.95 6.28
CA LEU A 320 23.97 2.62 5.90
C LEU A 320 23.00 2.02 6.94
N GLY A 321 22.39 2.87 7.76
CA GLY A 321 21.49 2.45 8.84
C GLY A 321 22.19 2.15 10.17
N GLY A 322 21.41 2.23 11.25
CA GLY A 322 21.88 2.12 12.63
C GLY A 322 22.57 3.39 13.14
N TYR A 323 23.18 3.29 14.33
CA TYR A 323 23.70 4.45 15.07
C TYR A 323 25.16 4.30 15.47
N ASN A 324 25.89 5.42 15.48
CA ASN A 324 27.19 5.57 16.13
C ASN A 324 26.96 6.09 17.55
N ILE A 325 27.33 5.31 18.57
CA ILE A 325 27.28 5.74 19.97
C ILE A 325 28.53 6.58 20.30
N LYS A 326 28.31 7.79 20.80
CA LYS A 326 29.38 8.71 21.18
C LYS A 326 29.74 8.54 22.66
N ARG A 327 31.04 8.65 22.94
CA ARG A 327 31.61 8.57 24.29
C ARG A 327 31.72 9.97 24.90
#